data_AF-A0A949B7L3-F1
#
_entry.id   AF-A0A949B7L3-F1
#
_cell.length_a   1.000
_cell.length_b   1.000
_cell.length_c   1.000
_cell.angle_alpha   90.00
_cell.angle_beta   90.00
_cell.angle_gamma   90.00
#
_symmetry.space_group_name_H-M   'P 1'
#
loop_
_entity.id
_entity.type
_entity.pdbx_description
1 polymer ?
#
loop_
_entity_poly.entity_id
_entity_poly.type
_entity_poly.pdbx_seq_one_letter_code
_entity_poly.pdbx_strand_id
1 'polypeptide(L)'
;MNFRIIFKSGLASNRKLIQIIALGLIVALLFSTAILGSVCKKKTDTGSQSSSSTAANSGSTGQTSSQSASETETTAEVIPQEISDLITKADGYYASGEYALASKTYKKAELAIKGSDLTKETQQLQLSLFTTKYKKAKEITDTARMHFGNAKTLMYGQRFKEAKKELEAALTIYPKYKDAIDAYDTLKAMMGLE
;
A
#
# COMPACT_ATOMS: atom_id res chain seq x y z
N MET A 1 -39.68 20.87 -31.37
CA MET A 1 -39.73 19.47 -30.94
C MET A 1 -39.41 19.42 -29.45
N ASN A 2 -40.39 19.05 -28.61
CA ASN A 2 -40.28 19.07 -27.15
C ASN A 2 -39.81 17.69 -26.62
N PHE A 3 -38.63 17.62 -26.01
CA PHE A 3 -38.15 16.43 -25.31
C PHE A 3 -38.57 16.46 -23.84
N ARG A 4 -39.49 15.59 -23.46
CA ARG A 4 -39.79 15.26 -22.05
C ARG A 4 -38.90 14.10 -21.61
N ILE A 5 -37.95 14.36 -20.72
CA ILE A 5 -37.16 13.33 -20.04
C ILE A 5 -37.94 12.86 -18.80
N ILE A 6 -38.33 11.59 -18.78
CA ILE A 6 -38.99 10.93 -17.65
C ILE A 6 -37.91 10.21 -16.85
N PHE A 7 -37.54 10.74 -15.68
CA PHE A 7 -36.72 10.03 -14.70
C PHE A 7 -37.64 9.17 -13.81
N LYS A 8 -37.59 7.85 -13.98
CA LYS A 8 -38.20 6.88 -13.05
C LYS A 8 -37.20 6.57 -11.93
N SER A 9 -37.53 6.96 -10.71
CA SER A 9 -36.81 6.63 -9.48
C SER A 9 -37.07 5.17 -9.08
N GLY A 10 -36.05 4.32 -9.24
CA GLY A 10 -36.03 2.95 -8.72
C GLY A 10 -35.28 2.87 -7.40
N LEU A 11 -35.95 3.10 -6.28
CA LEU A 11 -35.35 3.08 -4.93
C LEU A 11 -36.23 2.24 -3.99
N ALA A 12 -36.29 0.93 -4.21
CA ALA A 12 -37.13 0.04 -3.42
C ALA A 12 -36.55 -1.35 -3.15
N SER A 13 -35.22 -1.53 -3.06
CA SER A 13 -34.65 -2.89 -2.87
C SER A 13 -33.53 -3.06 -1.83
N ASN A 14 -33.26 -2.10 -0.94
CA ASN A 14 -32.08 -2.20 -0.04
C ASN A 14 -32.39 -2.31 1.48
N ARG A 15 -33.66 -2.44 1.90
CA ARG A 15 -33.99 -2.51 3.34
C ARG A 15 -33.47 -3.77 4.03
N LYS A 16 -33.37 -4.91 3.33
CA LYS A 16 -32.87 -6.16 3.93
C LYS A 16 -31.34 -6.18 4.09
N LEU A 17 -30.60 -5.49 3.22
CA LEU A 17 -29.13 -5.43 3.29
C LEU A 17 -28.66 -4.59 4.50
N ILE A 18 -29.37 -3.51 4.80
CA ILE A 18 -29.05 -2.62 5.94
C ILE A 18 -29.24 -3.33 7.29
N GLN A 19 -30.24 -4.21 7.42
CA GLN A 19 -30.46 -4.99 8.65
C GLN A 19 -29.35 -6.02 8.91
N ILE A 20 -28.82 -6.66 7.86
CA ILE A 20 -27.74 -7.66 7.99
C ILE A 20 -26.44 -6.99 8.44
N ILE A 21 -26.13 -5.80 7.91
CA ILE A 21 -24.93 -5.04 8.29
C ILE A 21 -25.03 -4.57 9.76
N ALA A 22 -26.21 -4.14 10.20
CA ALA A 22 -26.42 -3.67 11.57
C ALA A 22 -26.24 -4.79 12.64
N LEU A 23 -26.69 -6.02 12.36
CA LEU A 23 -26.51 -7.13 13.31
C LEU A 23 -25.06 -7.61 13.41
N GLY A 24 -24.30 -7.60 12.31
CA GLY A 24 -22.88 -8.02 12.32
C GLY A 24 -21.98 -7.12 13.16
N LEU A 25 -22.27 -5.82 13.20
CA LEU A 25 -21.48 -4.81 13.93
C LEU A 25 -21.60 -4.94 15.46
N ILE A 26 -22.73 -5.44 15.96
CA ILE A 26 -22.97 -5.63 17.40
C ILE A 26 -22.20 -6.85 17.94
N VAL A 27 -22.05 -7.91 17.13
CA VAL A 27 -21.32 -9.12 17.53
C VAL A 27 -19.80 -8.87 17.59
N ALA A 28 -19.26 -8.02 16.72
CA ALA A 28 -17.83 -7.69 16.72
C ALA A 28 -17.39 -6.87 17.96
N LEU A 29 -18.28 -6.04 18.52
CA LEU A 29 -17.99 -5.20 19.68
C LEU A 29 -17.87 -6.00 20.99
N LEU A 30 -18.50 -7.18 21.10
CA LEU A 30 -18.47 -7.99 22.33
C LEU A 30 -17.22 -8.87 22.48
N PHE A 31 -16.40 -9.03 21.43
CA PHE A 31 -15.21 -9.89 21.46
C PHE A 31 -13.89 -9.17 21.81
N SER A 32 -13.92 -7.86 22.08
CA SER A 32 -12.69 -7.04 22.17
C SER A 32 -12.13 -6.84 23.58
N THR A 33 -12.73 -7.40 24.64
CA THR A 33 -12.36 -7.05 26.03
C THR A 33 -11.46 -8.04 26.77
N ALA A 34 -10.88 -9.06 26.10
CA ALA A 34 -10.21 -10.16 26.80
C ALA A 34 -8.69 -10.33 26.59
N ILE A 35 -7.92 -9.29 26.21
CA ILE A 35 -6.45 -9.42 26.17
C ILE A 35 -5.75 -8.16 26.71
N LEU A 36 -5.68 -8.05 28.04
CA LEU A 36 -4.76 -7.17 28.76
C LEU A 36 -4.02 -8.03 29.79
N GLY A 37 -2.71 -8.21 29.60
CA GLY A 37 -1.82 -8.69 30.66
C GLY A 37 -0.63 -9.53 30.21
N SER A 38 0.48 -8.88 29.87
CA SER A 38 1.79 -9.28 30.43
C SER A 38 2.84 -8.18 30.21
N VAL A 39 3.29 -7.66 31.35
CA VAL A 39 4.27 -6.60 31.55
C VAL A 39 5.68 -7.18 31.40
N CYS A 40 6.45 -6.69 30.43
CA CYS A 40 7.89 -6.98 30.32
C CYS A 40 8.71 -5.95 31.10
N LYS A 41 9.52 -6.46 32.03
CA LYS A 41 10.45 -5.74 32.91
C LYS A 41 11.59 -5.09 32.11
N LYS A 42 11.81 -3.80 32.36
CA LYS A 42 12.89 -2.95 31.89
C LYS A 42 14.23 -3.33 32.54
N LYS A 43 15.31 -3.39 31.75
CA LYS A 43 16.68 -3.16 32.21
C LYS A 43 17.33 -2.08 31.34
N THR A 44 17.77 -1.04 32.03
CA THR A 44 18.59 0.10 31.60
C THR A 44 20.06 -0.28 31.56
N ASP A 45 20.78 0.25 30.56
CA ASP A 45 22.17 0.73 30.61
C ASP A 45 22.31 1.75 29.45
N THR A 46 22.57 3.05 29.63
CA THR A 46 23.70 3.81 30.23
C THR A 46 24.89 3.99 29.27
N GLY A 47 25.18 5.27 28.94
CA GLY A 47 26.42 5.76 28.32
C GLY A 47 26.31 5.95 26.79
N SER A 48 26.76 7.03 26.15
CA SER A 48 27.66 8.09 26.56
C SER A 48 27.55 9.31 25.62
N GLN A 49 28.26 10.36 26.00
CA GLN A 49 28.11 11.80 25.75
C GLN A 49 29.24 12.34 24.84
N SER A 50 28.99 13.34 23.98
CA SER A 50 29.91 14.46 23.62
C SER A 50 29.25 15.34 22.52
N SER A 51 28.83 16.60 22.74
CA SER A 51 29.59 17.88 22.72
C SER A 51 30.29 18.16 21.38
N SER A 52 30.33 19.34 20.74
CA SER A 52 29.75 20.70 20.77
C SER A 52 30.16 21.33 19.40
N SER A 53 29.54 22.37 18.83
CA SER A 53 29.96 23.77 19.06
C SER A 53 29.13 24.79 18.24
N THR A 54 29.13 25.99 18.81
CA THR A 54 28.36 27.25 18.63
C THR A 54 28.76 28.18 17.45
N ALA A 55 27.84 29.10 17.10
CA ALA A 55 27.98 30.55 16.78
C ALA A 55 27.37 30.94 15.41
N ALA A 56 26.30 31.75 15.28
CA ALA A 56 25.96 33.11 15.74
C ALA A 56 26.45 34.24 14.81
N ASN A 57 25.54 34.87 14.05
CA ASN A 57 25.36 36.32 13.75
C ASN A 57 24.46 36.50 12.50
N SER A 58 23.82 37.62 12.17
CA SER A 58 23.06 38.69 12.86
C SER A 58 22.65 39.68 11.75
N GLY A 59 21.39 40.15 11.79
CA GLY A 59 20.95 41.44 11.24
C GLY A 59 20.69 41.55 9.73
N SER A 60 19.45 41.87 9.32
CA SER A 60 19.10 43.25 8.90
C SER A 60 17.65 43.35 8.40
N THR A 61 17.03 44.47 8.76
CA THR A 61 15.65 44.91 8.60
C THR A 61 15.39 45.51 7.21
N GLY A 62 14.18 45.38 6.67
CA GLY A 62 13.71 46.20 5.54
C GLY A 62 12.31 45.87 5.04
N GLN A 63 11.32 46.70 5.40
CA GLN A 63 9.95 46.74 4.89
C GLN A 63 9.87 46.88 3.36
N THR A 64 8.81 46.39 2.73
CA THR A 64 7.71 47.23 2.16
C THR A 64 6.81 46.42 1.22
N SER A 65 5.51 46.65 1.39
CA SER A 65 4.35 46.16 0.64
C SER A 65 4.42 46.40 -0.87
N SER A 66 3.89 45.46 -1.66
CA SER A 66 2.99 45.78 -2.79
C SER A 66 2.24 44.53 -3.26
N GLN A 67 0.94 44.60 -3.08
CA GLN A 67 -0.07 43.69 -3.59
C GLN A 67 -0.22 43.93 -5.09
N SER A 68 0.17 42.96 -5.92
CA SER A 68 -0.10 42.95 -7.36
C SER A 68 -0.74 41.61 -7.69
N ALA A 69 -1.98 41.68 -8.16
CA ALA A 69 -2.73 40.54 -8.67
C ALA A 69 -2.06 40.10 -9.98
N SER A 70 -1.26 39.05 -9.89
CA SER A 70 -0.71 38.34 -11.04
C SER A 70 -1.69 37.26 -11.43
N GLU A 71 -2.22 37.35 -12.64
CA GLU A 71 -2.78 36.20 -13.33
C GLU A 71 -1.71 35.10 -13.36
N THR A 72 -2.04 33.94 -12.80
CA THR A 72 -1.13 32.81 -12.69
C THR A 72 -0.96 32.17 -14.06
N GLU A 73 0.02 32.66 -14.83
CA GLU A 73 0.64 31.86 -15.87
C GLU A 73 1.18 30.59 -15.20
N THR A 74 0.50 29.47 -15.42
CA THR A 74 0.89 28.16 -14.90
C THR A 74 2.13 27.72 -15.67
N THR A 75 3.30 28.21 -15.26
CA THR A 75 4.58 27.67 -15.73
C THR A 75 4.59 26.22 -15.29
N ALA A 76 4.51 25.30 -16.26
CA ALA A 76 4.45 23.86 -15.99
C ALA A 76 5.73 23.46 -15.23
N GLU A 77 5.56 23.13 -13.95
CA GLU A 77 6.64 22.67 -13.09
C GLU A 77 7.24 21.37 -13.65
N VAL A 78 8.54 21.35 -13.88
CA VAL A 78 9.24 20.23 -14.55
C VAL A 78 9.45 19.10 -13.54
N ILE A 79 8.93 17.92 -13.86
CA ILE A 79 9.09 16.71 -13.04
C ILE A 79 10.51 16.16 -13.22
N PRO A 80 11.27 15.88 -12.14
CA PRO A 80 12.57 15.23 -12.24
C PRO A 80 12.52 13.90 -13.00
N GLN A 81 13.45 13.69 -13.93
CA GLN A 81 13.49 12.50 -14.79
C GLN A 81 13.50 11.19 -13.99
N GLU A 82 14.22 11.15 -12.86
CA GLU A 82 14.30 9.98 -11.98
C GLU A 82 12.91 9.52 -11.50
N ILE A 83 12.02 10.47 -11.18
CA ILE A 83 10.64 10.16 -10.74
C ILE A 83 9.86 9.53 -11.90
N SER A 84 9.97 10.10 -13.10
CA SER A 84 9.31 9.60 -14.31
C SER A 84 9.78 8.17 -14.65
N ASP A 85 11.09 7.91 -14.56
CA ASP A 85 11.68 6.60 -14.82
C ASP A 85 11.20 5.55 -13.80
N LEU A 86 11.12 5.92 -12.51
CA LEU A 86 10.60 5.04 -11.47
C LEU A 86 9.13 4.67 -11.71
N ILE A 87 8.29 5.63 -12.06
CA ILE A 87 6.86 5.39 -12.34
C ILE A 87 6.72 4.51 -13.57
N THR A 88 7.42 4.83 -14.67
CA THR A 88 7.40 4.05 -15.92
C THR A 88 7.84 2.61 -15.68
N LYS A 89 8.92 2.42 -14.93
CA LYS A 89 9.42 1.09 -14.57
C LYS A 89 8.45 0.31 -13.69
N ALA A 90 7.84 0.96 -12.70
CA ALA A 90 6.83 0.34 -11.85
C ALA A 90 5.58 -0.08 -12.64
N ASP A 91 5.13 0.76 -13.57
CA ASP A 91 4.04 0.46 -14.50
C ASP A 91 4.37 -0.74 -15.39
N GLY A 92 5.61 -0.84 -15.89
CA GLY A 92 6.08 -2.01 -16.64
C GLY A 92 6.02 -3.31 -15.82
N TYR A 93 6.46 -3.27 -14.56
CA TYR A 93 6.31 -4.42 -13.65
C TYR A 93 4.84 -4.76 -13.38
N TYR A 94 3.99 -3.75 -13.18
CA TYR A 94 2.57 -3.96 -12.94
C TYR A 94 1.90 -4.64 -14.14
N ALA A 95 2.15 -4.14 -15.36
CA ALA A 95 1.59 -4.67 -16.59
C ALA A 95 2.05 -6.10 -16.90
N SER A 96 3.29 -6.44 -16.54
CA SER A 96 3.83 -7.80 -16.68
C SER A 96 3.43 -8.75 -15.54
N GLY A 97 2.63 -8.28 -14.58
CA GLY A 97 2.17 -9.06 -13.43
C GLY A 97 3.24 -9.28 -12.36
N GLU A 98 4.41 -8.63 -12.43
CA GLU A 98 5.48 -8.69 -11.43
C GLU A 98 5.16 -7.82 -10.20
N TYR A 99 4.04 -8.09 -9.52
CA TYR A 99 3.46 -7.18 -8.53
C TYR A 99 4.38 -6.88 -7.34
N ALA A 100 5.28 -7.80 -6.97
CA ALA A 100 6.27 -7.56 -5.92
C ALA A 100 7.32 -6.50 -6.33
N LEU A 101 7.76 -6.53 -7.59
CA LEU A 101 8.68 -5.52 -8.14
C LEU A 101 7.95 -4.19 -8.36
N ALA A 102 6.70 -4.25 -8.83
CA ALA A 102 5.85 -3.06 -9.01
C ALA A 102 5.65 -2.32 -7.68
N SER A 103 5.18 -3.01 -6.63
CA SER A 103 4.91 -2.39 -5.33
C SER A 103 6.16 -1.77 -4.70
N LYS A 104 7.30 -2.47 -4.78
CA LYS A 104 8.61 -1.95 -4.32
C LYS A 104 9.04 -0.70 -5.10
N THR A 105 8.83 -0.69 -6.42
CA THR A 105 9.26 0.42 -7.28
C THR A 105 8.35 1.64 -7.12
N TYR A 106 7.03 1.45 -7.02
CA TYR A 106 6.11 2.53 -6.65
C TYR A 106 6.43 3.14 -5.29
N LYS A 107 6.84 2.32 -4.30
CA LYS A 107 7.25 2.86 -3.00
C LYS A 107 8.47 3.77 -3.12
N LYS A 108 9.41 3.44 -4.00
CA LYS A 108 10.56 4.33 -4.30
C LYS A 108 10.10 5.63 -4.97
N ALA A 109 9.20 5.55 -5.95
CA ALA A 109 8.63 6.73 -6.59
C ALA A 109 7.91 7.65 -5.58
N GLU A 110 7.10 7.07 -4.68
CA GLU A 110 6.44 7.81 -3.60
C GLU A 110 7.43 8.57 -2.72
N LEU A 111 8.53 7.91 -2.32
CA LEU A 111 9.57 8.52 -1.50
C LEU A 111 10.31 9.63 -2.26
N ALA A 112 10.63 9.42 -3.54
CA ALA A 112 11.30 10.41 -4.38
C ALA A 112 10.43 11.66 -4.56
N ILE A 113 9.11 11.50 -4.81
CA ILE A 113 8.18 12.63 -4.91
C ILE A 113 8.10 13.41 -3.60
N LYS A 114 7.93 12.71 -2.47
CA LYS A 114 7.82 13.35 -1.14
C LYS A 114 9.11 14.04 -0.68
N GLY A 115 10.26 13.61 -1.20
CA GLY A 115 11.57 14.18 -0.90
C GLY A 115 12.04 15.21 -1.93
N SER A 116 11.24 15.53 -2.96
CA SER A 116 11.59 16.48 -4.00
C SER A 116 11.21 17.91 -3.63
N ASP A 117 11.81 18.89 -4.33
CA ASP A 117 11.49 20.32 -4.20
C ASP A 117 10.17 20.71 -4.90
N LEU A 118 9.39 19.73 -5.38
CA LEU A 118 8.12 19.98 -6.05
C LEU A 118 7.11 20.65 -5.12
N THR A 119 6.24 21.49 -5.69
CA THR A 119 5.08 22.02 -4.96
C THR A 119 4.20 20.89 -4.40
N LYS A 120 3.52 21.13 -3.28
CA LYS A 120 2.67 20.11 -2.63
C LYS A 120 1.55 19.65 -3.57
N GLU A 121 1.03 20.57 -4.37
CA GLU A 121 0.02 20.34 -5.39
C GLU A 121 0.55 19.39 -6.47
N THR A 122 1.75 19.63 -7.00
CA THR A 122 2.40 18.75 -7.98
C THR A 122 2.74 17.40 -7.36
N GLN A 123 3.24 17.35 -6.13
CA GLN A 123 3.49 16.09 -5.42
C GLN A 123 2.21 15.26 -5.31
N GLN A 124 1.10 15.88 -4.88
CA GLN A 124 -0.18 15.18 -4.72
C GLN A 124 -0.72 14.68 -6.06
N LEU A 125 -0.59 15.48 -7.12
CA LEU A 125 -0.94 15.08 -8.47
C LEU A 125 -0.13 13.86 -8.92
N GLN A 126 1.19 13.89 -8.79
CA GLN A 126 2.06 12.76 -9.17
C GLN A 126 1.75 11.50 -8.38
N LEU A 127 1.55 11.61 -7.07
CA LEU A 127 1.16 10.48 -6.22
C LEU A 127 -0.18 9.87 -6.66
N SER A 128 -1.14 10.71 -7.07
CA SER A 128 -2.46 10.24 -7.50
C SER A 128 -2.40 9.35 -8.74
N LEU A 129 -1.43 9.57 -9.65
CA LEU A 129 -1.30 8.83 -10.92
C LEU A 129 -1.11 7.33 -10.71
N PHE A 130 -0.42 6.92 -9.65
CA PHE A 130 -0.08 5.52 -9.42
C PHE A 130 -0.59 4.93 -8.10
N THR A 131 -1.17 5.73 -7.20
CA THR A 131 -1.63 5.27 -5.87
C THR A 131 -2.53 4.04 -5.95
N THR A 132 -3.47 4.00 -6.91
CA THR A 132 -4.38 2.86 -7.09
C THR A 132 -3.64 1.58 -7.49
N LYS A 133 -2.73 1.67 -8.48
CA LYS A 133 -1.91 0.52 -8.92
C LYS A 133 -0.99 0.05 -7.81
N TYR A 134 -0.36 0.97 -7.09
CA TYR A 134 0.50 0.66 -5.95
C TYR A 134 -0.25 -0.11 -4.85
N LYS A 135 -1.41 0.38 -4.41
CA LYS A 135 -2.23 -0.30 -3.41
C LYS A 135 -2.63 -1.70 -3.85
N LYS A 136 -3.08 -1.84 -5.09
CA LYS A 136 -3.48 -3.14 -5.65
C LYS A 136 -2.30 -4.11 -5.76
N ALA A 137 -1.14 -3.66 -6.24
CA ALA A 137 0.06 -4.49 -6.30
C ALA A 137 0.46 -4.99 -4.90
N LYS A 138 0.40 -4.10 -3.89
CA LYS A 138 0.69 -4.45 -2.49
C LYS A 138 -0.32 -5.47 -1.96
N GLU A 139 -1.61 -5.25 -2.17
CA GLU A 139 -2.69 -6.16 -1.73
C GLU A 139 -2.55 -7.56 -2.33
N ILE A 140 -2.28 -7.66 -3.63
CA ILE A 140 -2.01 -8.94 -4.30
C ILE A 140 -0.83 -9.66 -3.64
N THR A 141 0.28 -8.93 -3.42
CA THR A 141 1.48 -9.53 -2.83
C THR A 141 1.28 -9.95 -1.37
N ASP A 142 0.55 -9.16 -0.59
CA ASP A 142 0.32 -9.43 0.84
C ASP A 142 -0.62 -10.63 1.00
N THR A 143 -1.69 -10.71 0.21
CA THR A 143 -2.64 -11.83 0.25
C THR A 143 -1.98 -13.14 -0.21
N ALA A 144 -1.20 -13.11 -1.29
CA ALA A 144 -0.46 -14.29 -1.75
C ALA A 144 0.59 -14.74 -0.71
N ARG A 145 1.28 -13.80 -0.04
CA ARG A 145 2.22 -14.10 1.04
C ARG A 145 1.56 -14.73 2.25
N MET A 146 0.36 -14.29 2.61
CA MET A 146 -0.41 -14.88 3.70
C MET A 146 -0.68 -16.37 3.45
N HIS A 147 -1.25 -16.70 2.27
CA HIS A 147 -1.49 -18.08 1.88
C HIS A 147 -0.19 -18.90 1.82
N PHE A 148 0.89 -18.34 1.28
CA PHE A 148 2.20 -18.99 1.29
C PHE A 148 2.73 -19.27 2.71
N GLY A 149 2.56 -18.33 3.64
CA GLY A 149 2.93 -18.52 5.05
C GLY A 149 2.14 -19.65 5.72
N ASN A 150 0.84 -19.73 5.44
CA ASN A 150 0.00 -20.83 5.91
C ASN A 150 0.46 -22.17 5.34
N ALA A 151 0.74 -22.23 4.04
CA ALA A 151 1.25 -23.43 3.38
C ALA A 151 2.54 -23.93 4.04
N LYS A 152 3.52 -23.06 4.28
CA LYS A 152 4.77 -23.44 4.96
C LYS A 152 4.52 -24.04 6.34
N THR A 153 3.62 -23.44 7.12
CA THR A 153 3.25 -23.95 8.44
C THR A 153 2.64 -25.34 8.36
N LEU A 154 1.75 -25.57 7.38
CA LEU A 154 1.12 -26.87 7.13
C LEU A 154 2.14 -27.93 6.66
N MET A 155 3.10 -27.54 5.81
CA MET A 155 4.19 -28.43 5.37
C MET A 155 5.05 -28.90 6.54
N TYR A 156 5.42 -28.01 7.46
CA TYR A 156 6.15 -28.40 8.67
C TYR A 156 5.35 -29.36 9.55
N GLY A 157 4.02 -29.19 9.60
CA GLY A 157 3.11 -30.12 10.28
C GLY A 157 2.78 -31.39 9.49
N GLN A 158 3.42 -31.63 8.34
CA GLN A 158 3.15 -32.76 7.43
C GLN A 158 1.70 -32.83 6.91
N ARG A 159 0.98 -31.70 6.95
CA ARG A 159 -0.40 -31.54 6.48
C ARG A 159 -0.43 -31.20 4.98
N PHE A 160 0.13 -32.09 4.16
CA PHE A 160 0.47 -31.80 2.75
C PHE A 160 -0.74 -31.47 1.85
N LYS A 161 -1.88 -32.13 2.05
CA LYS A 161 -3.09 -31.84 1.27
C LYS A 161 -3.62 -30.44 1.52
N GLU A 162 -3.59 -29.96 2.76
CA GLU A 162 -3.98 -28.58 3.07
C GLU A 162 -2.92 -27.57 2.60
N ALA A 163 -1.63 -27.90 2.75
CA ALA A 163 -0.56 -27.05 2.22
C ALA A 163 -0.69 -26.82 0.71
N LYS A 164 -1.05 -27.87 -0.04
CA LYS A 164 -1.31 -27.79 -1.49
C LYS A 164 -2.39 -26.77 -1.83
N LYS A 165 -3.51 -26.79 -1.10
CA LYS A 165 -4.63 -25.84 -1.30
C LYS A 165 -4.21 -24.39 -1.04
N GLU A 166 -3.42 -24.16 0.01
CA GLU A 166 -2.92 -22.82 0.32
C GLU A 166 -1.93 -22.32 -0.76
N LEU A 167 -1.07 -23.19 -1.29
CA LEU A 167 -0.17 -22.82 -2.40
C LEU A 167 -0.95 -22.53 -3.69
N GLU A 168 -1.97 -23.33 -4.01
CA GLU A 168 -2.87 -23.07 -5.14
C GLU A 168 -3.59 -21.73 -4.98
N ALA A 169 -4.05 -21.39 -3.77
CA ALA A 169 -4.65 -20.09 -3.49
C ALA A 169 -3.65 -18.94 -3.68
N ALA A 170 -2.42 -19.08 -3.18
CA ALA A 170 -1.35 -18.09 -3.36
C ALA A 170 -1.05 -17.85 -4.85
N LEU A 171 -0.93 -18.92 -5.64
CA LEU A 171 -0.64 -18.87 -7.08
C LEU A 171 -1.83 -18.40 -7.91
N THR A 172 -3.06 -18.63 -7.46
CA THR A 172 -4.26 -18.05 -8.09
C THR A 172 -4.27 -16.53 -7.98
N ILE A 173 -3.86 -16.00 -6.82
CA ILE A 173 -3.79 -14.55 -6.56
C ILE A 173 -2.59 -13.91 -7.26
N TYR A 174 -1.42 -14.56 -7.18
CA TYR A 174 -0.19 -14.07 -7.77
C TYR A 174 0.53 -15.19 -8.55
N PRO A 175 0.18 -15.39 -9.84
CA PRO A 175 0.70 -16.52 -10.63
C PRO A 175 2.22 -16.53 -10.82
N LYS A 176 2.89 -15.37 -10.70
CA LYS A 176 4.34 -15.25 -10.83
C LYS A 176 5.07 -15.26 -9.48
N TYR A 177 4.42 -15.68 -8.39
CA TYR A 177 5.05 -15.72 -7.08
C TYR A 177 6.06 -16.86 -6.98
N LYS A 178 7.32 -16.58 -7.37
CA LYS A 178 8.44 -17.55 -7.44
C LYS A 178 8.51 -18.50 -6.24
N ASP A 179 8.50 -17.96 -5.02
CA ASP A 179 8.63 -18.77 -3.80
C ASP A 179 7.48 -19.78 -3.64
N ALA A 180 6.26 -19.39 -4.02
CA ALA A 180 5.11 -20.29 -3.98
C ALA A 180 5.15 -21.34 -5.09
N ILE A 181 5.67 -20.99 -6.28
CA ILE A 181 5.87 -21.94 -7.39
C ILE A 181 6.85 -23.02 -6.95
N ASP A 182 8.03 -22.62 -6.47
CA ASP A 182 9.10 -23.54 -6.07
C ASP A 182 8.65 -24.45 -4.92
N ALA A 183 7.89 -23.92 -3.96
CA ALA A 183 7.32 -24.72 -2.88
C ALA A 183 6.23 -25.69 -3.36
N TYR A 184 5.41 -25.29 -4.33
CA TYR A 184 4.38 -26.15 -4.92
C TYR A 184 4.98 -27.33 -5.69
N ASP A 185 6.04 -27.08 -6.46
CA ASP A 185 6.77 -28.13 -7.17
C ASP A 185 7.45 -29.10 -6.20
N THR A 186 8.10 -28.57 -5.17
CA THR A 186 8.69 -29.40 -4.10
C THR A 186 7.63 -30.27 -3.41
N LEU A 187 6.45 -29.71 -3.12
CA LEU A 187 5.35 -30.43 -2.48
C LEU A 187 4.80 -31.55 -3.37
N LYS A 188 4.64 -31.32 -4.67
CA LYS A 188 4.21 -32.37 -5.62
C LYS A 188 5.17 -33.55 -5.62
N ALA A 189 6.47 -33.29 -5.66
CA ALA A 189 7.49 -34.34 -5.60
C ALA A 189 7.40 -35.15 -4.29
N MET A 190 7.24 -34.48 -3.14
CA MET A 190 7.05 -35.16 -1.84
C MET A 190 5.78 -36.02 -1.78
N MET A 191 4.74 -35.65 -2.52
CA MET A 191 3.47 -36.38 -2.57
C MET A 191 3.41 -37.44 -3.68
N GLY A 192 4.43 -37.54 -4.54
CA GLY A 192 4.42 -38.43 -5.71
C GLY A 192 3.39 -38.05 -6.78
N LEU A 193 3.19 -36.74 -7.00
CA LEU A 193 2.19 -36.17 -7.92
C LEU A 193 2.82 -35.56 -9.18
N GLU A 194 3.93 -36.11 -9.68
CA GLU A 194 4.62 -35.60 -10.87
C GLU A 194 3.79 -35.69 -12.16
#